data_AF-A0A6N9PZX2-F1
#
_entry.id   AF-A0A6N9PZX2-F1
#
_cell.length_a   1.000
_cell.length_b   1.000
_cell.length_c   1.000
_cell.angle_alpha   90.00
_cell.angle_beta   90.00
_cell.angle_gamma   90.00
#
_symmetry.space_group_name_H-M   'P 1'
#
loop_
_entity.id
_entity.type
_entity.pdbx_description
1 polymer ?
#
loop_
_entity_poly.entity_id
_entity_poly.type
_entity_poly.pdbx_seq_one_letter_code
_entity_poly.pdbx_strand_id
1 'polypeptide(L)'
;MNKLFPNREETLSNAALKRTLKKELKKPLKKYDDYEFIAGIYHTLSEVEKAIQIMEEAVQNKQFSNEELGRGYIFLGFLYSDMKENSKASDYLHKGLNLMNDENFKYSEAFKNIIEFFIKNNDKERAKFWLNNLLQRQSYDKKFKKLDVLQKEWV
;
A
#
# COMPACT_ATOMS: atom_id res chain seq x y z
N MET A 1 1.69 12.11 7.44
CA MET A 1 0.99 11.64 6.22
C MET A 1 1.97 11.65 5.06
N ASN A 2 2.79 10.60 4.93
CA ASN A 2 3.62 10.40 3.73
C ASN A 2 2.81 9.55 2.74
N LYS A 3 2.37 10.19 1.66
CA LYS A 3 1.48 9.65 0.62
C LYS A 3 2.20 8.56 -0.17
N LEU A 4 1.58 7.39 -0.26
CA LEU A 4 1.98 6.26 -1.11
C LEU A 4 1.69 6.46 -2.60
N PHE A 5 1.10 7.60 -2.98
CA PHE A 5 0.61 7.83 -4.33
C PHE A 5 1.30 9.05 -4.94
N PRO A 6 1.57 9.02 -6.26
CA PRO A 6 2.49 9.95 -6.90
C PRO A 6 2.09 11.42 -6.68
N ASN A 7 3.04 12.19 -6.15
CA ASN A 7 3.10 13.63 -6.37
C ASN A 7 3.77 13.87 -7.73
N ARG A 8 3.03 14.30 -8.74
CA ARG A 8 3.52 15.22 -9.78
C ARG A 8 2.40 16.12 -10.27
N GLU A 9 2.46 17.35 -9.75
CA GLU A 9 2.11 18.63 -10.36
C GLU A 9 0.66 18.82 -10.87
N GLU A 10 0.01 19.80 -10.25
CA GLU A 10 -1.42 20.14 -10.30
C GLU A 10 -2.31 19.16 -9.53
N THR A 11 -2.76 19.59 -8.33
CA THR A 11 -4.02 19.08 -7.79
C THR A 11 -5.10 19.41 -8.81
N LEU A 12 -5.32 18.50 -9.76
CA LEU A 12 -6.46 18.53 -10.65
C LEU A 12 -7.68 18.74 -9.76
N SER A 13 -8.49 19.74 -10.09
CA SER A 13 -9.75 19.95 -9.37
C SER A 13 -10.54 18.63 -9.36
N ASN A 14 -11.40 18.42 -8.36
CA ASN A 14 -12.23 17.22 -8.30
C ASN A 14 -12.97 16.97 -9.64
N ALA A 15 -13.32 18.04 -10.38
CA ALA A 15 -13.91 17.95 -11.70
C ALA A 15 -12.93 17.36 -12.76
N ALA A 16 -11.67 17.77 -12.75
CA ALA A 16 -10.65 17.22 -13.64
C ALA A 16 -10.33 15.75 -13.31
N LEU A 17 -10.23 15.38 -12.03
CA LEU A 17 -10.09 13.98 -11.61
C LEU A 17 -11.25 13.10 -12.08
N LYS A 18 -12.50 13.58 -11.91
CA LYS A 18 -13.69 12.88 -12.42
C LYS A 18 -13.71 12.76 -13.94
N ARG A 19 -13.22 13.76 -14.67
CA ARG A 19 -13.05 13.69 -16.13
C ARG A 19 -12.01 12.65 -16.53
N THR A 20 -10.90 12.57 -15.80
CA THR A 20 -9.87 11.53 -15.99
C THR A 20 -10.46 10.14 -15.78
N LEU A 21 -11.16 9.90 -14.67
CA LEU A 21 -11.86 8.63 -14.42
C LEU A 21 -12.79 8.25 -15.57
N LYS A 22 -13.64 9.19 -16.02
CA LYS A 22 -14.57 8.95 -17.15
C LYS A 22 -13.84 8.60 -18.45
N LYS A 23 -12.62 9.10 -18.67
CA LYS A 23 -11.84 8.81 -19.87
C LYS A 23 -11.19 7.43 -19.77
N GLU A 24 -10.53 7.14 -18.66
CA GLU A 24 -9.74 5.93 -18.49
C GLU A 24 -10.64 4.68 -18.33
N LEU A 25 -11.78 4.80 -17.64
CA LEU A 25 -12.75 3.72 -17.47
C LEU A 25 -13.56 3.37 -18.73
N LYS A 26 -13.34 4.03 -19.88
CA LYS A 26 -13.95 3.64 -21.16
C LYS A 26 -13.35 2.37 -21.75
N LYS A 27 -12.20 1.94 -21.25
CA LYS A 27 -11.48 0.76 -21.71
C LYS A 27 -11.27 -0.18 -20.51
N PRO A 28 -11.23 -1.50 -20.74
CA PRO A 28 -10.83 -2.43 -19.69
C PRO A 28 -9.42 -2.09 -19.18
N LEU A 29 -9.27 -2.09 -17.86
CA LEU A 29 -7.96 -2.01 -17.21
C LEU A 29 -7.19 -3.31 -17.49
N LYS A 30 -5.88 -3.22 -17.73
CA LYS A 30 -5.08 -4.40 -18.14
C LYS A 30 -3.81 -4.58 -17.34
N LYS A 31 -3.14 -3.47 -17.02
CA LYS A 31 -1.90 -3.47 -16.23
C LYS A 31 -2.22 -3.10 -14.79
N TYR A 32 -1.44 -3.63 -13.85
CA TYR A 32 -1.60 -3.28 -12.44
C TYR A 32 -1.56 -1.75 -12.22
N ASP A 33 -0.67 -1.04 -12.91
CA ASP A 33 -0.56 0.41 -12.80
C ASP A 33 -1.84 1.16 -13.25
N ASP A 34 -2.64 0.58 -14.16
CA ASP A 34 -3.94 1.16 -14.55
C ASP A 34 -4.92 1.11 -13.36
N TYR A 35 -4.97 -0.03 -12.66
CA TYR A 35 -5.79 -0.22 -11.46
C TYR A 35 -5.34 0.70 -10.32
N GLU A 36 -4.03 0.72 -10.04
CA GLU A 36 -3.46 1.56 -8.99
C GLU A 36 -3.74 3.06 -9.25
N PHE A 37 -3.62 3.49 -10.50
CA PHE A 37 -3.91 4.87 -10.88
C PHE A 37 -5.38 5.24 -10.63
N ILE A 38 -6.32 4.40 -11.06
CA ILE A 38 -7.75 4.64 -10.88
C ILE A 38 -8.14 4.62 -9.40
N ALA A 39 -7.65 3.64 -8.64
CA ALA A 39 -7.87 3.56 -7.20
C ALA A 39 -7.31 4.79 -6.47
N GLY A 40 -6.11 5.25 -6.86
CA GLY A 40 -5.50 6.47 -6.32
C GLY A 40 -6.33 7.72 -6.58
N ILE A 41 -6.97 7.84 -7.76
CA ILE A 41 -7.88 8.95 -8.04
C ILE A 41 -9.14 8.87 -7.17
N TYR A 42 -9.76 7.68 -7.06
CA TYR A 42 -10.93 7.50 -6.19
C TYR A 42 -10.60 7.83 -4.73
N HIS A 43 -9.44 7.38 -4.24
CA HIS A 43 -8.95 7.71 -2.90
C HIS A 43 -8.77 9.22 -2.70
N THR A 44 -8.18 9.91 -3.68
CA THR A 44 -8.00 11.38 -3.66
C THR A 44 -9.33 12.13 -3.65
N LEU A 45 -10.37 11.56 -4.28
CA LEU A 45 -11.74 12.08 -4.28
C LEU A 45 -12.53 11.71 -3.01
N SER A 46 -11.90 11.04 -2.03
CA SER A 46 -12.56 10.47 -0.84
C SER A 46 -13.65 9.43 -1.16
N GLU A 47 -13.60 8.81 -2.34
CA GLU A 47 -14.49 7.72 -2.77
C GLU A 47 -13.83 6.36 -2.45
N VAL A 48 -13.55 6.12 -1.16
CA VAL A 48 -12.71 5.01 -0.67
C VAL A 48 -13.27 3.63 -1.07
N GLU A 49 -14.58 3.44 -1.01
CA GLU A 49 -15.23 2.18 -1.37
C GLU A 49 -15.01 1.82 -2.84
N LYS A 50 -14.95 2.80 -3.75
CA LYS A 50 -14.65 2.55 -5.16
C LYS A 50 -13.18 2.25 -5.38
N ALA A 51 -12.29 2.91 -4.63
CA ALA A 51 -10.87 2.56 -4.65
C ALA A 51 -10.65 1.09 -4.22
N ILE A 52 -11.38 0.65 -3.18
CA ILE A 52 -11.37 -0.75 -2.73
C ILE A 52 -11.86 -1.68 -3.84
N GLN A 53 -13.01 -1.41 -4.47
CA GLN A 53 -13.53 -2.24 -5.56
C GLN A 53 -12.53 -2.43 -6.70
N ILE A 54 -11.87 -1.35 -7.13
CA ILE A 54 -10.85 -1.38 -8.20
C ILE A 54 -9.64 -2.23 -7.77
N MET A 55 -9.17 -2.08 -6.53
CA MET A 55 -8.01 -2.85 -6.05
C MET A 55 -8.36 -4.31 -5.75
N GLU A 56 -9.58 -4.61 -5.32
CA GLU A 56 -10.08 -5.98 -5.16
C GLU A 56 -10.12 -6.72 -6.50
N GLU A 57 -10.53 -6.04 -7.57
CA GLU A 57 -10.45 -6.57 -8.94
C GLU A 57 -8.98 -6.83 -9.33
N ALA A 58 -8.08 -5.88 -9.05
CA ALA A 58 -6.66 -5.99 -9.39
C ALA A 58 -6.01 -7.21 -8.72
N VAL A 59 -6.23 -7.42 -7.42
CA VAL A 59 -5.59 -8.53 -6.68
C VAL A 59 -6.19 -9.91 -6.97
N GLN A 60 -7.29 -9.98 -7.73
CA GLN A 60 -7.86 -11.23 -8.24
C GLN A 60 -7.26 -11.62 -9.61
N ASN A 61 -6.55 -10.71 -10.27
CA ASN A 61 -5.94 -10.97 -11.57
C ASN A 61 -4.68 -11.82 -11.43
N LYS A 62 -4.82 -13.13 -11.75
CA LYS A 62 -3.74 -14.12 -11.67
C LYS A 62 -2.59 -13.91 -12.67
N GLN A 63 -2.71 -12.95 -13.58
CA GLN A 63 -1.63 -12.61 -14.52
C GLN A 63 -0.61 -11.64 -13.92
N PHE A 64 -0.95 -10.97 -12.80
CA PHE A 64 -0.03 -10.06 -12.13
C PHE A 64 1.01 -10.83 -11.32
N SER A 65 2.23 -10.27 -11.29
CA SER A 65 3.35 -10.78 -10.52
C SER A 65 3.10 -10.69 -9.01
N ASN A 66 3.88 -11.42 -8.22
CA ASN A 66 3.83 -11.33 -6.76
C ASN A 66 4.13 -9.90 -6.27
N GLU A 67 5.01 -9.17 -6.94
CA GLU A 67 5.29 -7.75 -6.63
C GLU A 67 4.04 -6.88 -6.83
N GLU A 68 3.37 -6.99 -7.98
CA GLU A 68 2.14 -6.25 -8.28
C GLU A 68 1.02 -6.62 -7.32
N LEU A 69 0.78 -7.91 -7.09
CA LEU A 69 -0.22 -8.38 -6.13
C LEU A 69 0.10 -7.92 -4.70
N GLY A 70 1.38 -7.95 -4.33
CA GLY A 70 1.87 -7.47 -3.04
C GLY A 70 1.59 -5.99 -2.83
N ARG A 71 1.93 -5.15 -3.82
CA ARG A 71 1.57 -3.72 -3.84
C ARG A 71 0.06 -3.53 -3.74
N GLY A 72 -0.73 -4.32 -4.46
CA GLY A 72 -2.19 -4.23 -4.45
C GLY A 72 -2.80 -4.54 -3.08
N TYR A 73 -2.33 -5.58 -2.41
CA TYR A 73 -2.78 -5.89 -1.05
C TYR A 73 -2.32 -4.85 -0.02
N ILE A 74 -1.12 -4.28 -0.17
CA ILE A 74 -0.70 -3.16 0.68
C ILE A 74 -1.62 -1.96 0.49
N PHE A 75 -1.98 -1.62 -0.75
CA PHE A 75 -2.94 -0.54 -1.03
C PHE A 75 -4.29 -0.82 -0.33
N LEU A 76 -4.87 -2.02 -0.52
CA LEU A 76 -6.09 -2.41 0.19
C LEU A 76 -5.96 -2.25 1.71
N GLY A 77 -4.82 -2.64 2.27
CA GLY A 77 -4.53 -2.46 3.70
C GLY A 77 -4.66 -1.00 4.15
N PHE A 78 -4.12 -0.05 3.38
CA PHE A 78 -4.28 1.37 3.66
C PHE A 78 -5.71 1.87 3.49
N LEU A 79 -6.43 1.43 2.45
CA LEU A 79 -7.83 1.81 2.24
C LEU A 79 -8.73 1.33 3.39
N TYR A 80 -8.54 0.10 3.87
CA TYR A 80 -9.30 -0.39 5.04
C TYR A 80 -8.88 0.31 6.34
N SER A 81 -7.63 0.72 6.47
CA SER A 81 -7.19 1.56 7.59
C SER A 81 -7.94 2.90 7.59
N ASP A 82 -8.14 3.53 6.43
CA ASP A 82 -8.93 4.77 6.32
C ASP A 82 -10.40 4.57 6.72
N MET A 83 -10.94 3.37 6.47
CA MET A 83 -12.28 2.97 6.93
C MET A 83 -12.34 2.56 8.41
N LYS A 84 -11.21 2.58 9.14
CA LYS A 84 -11.07 2.07 10.52
C LYS A 84 -11.37 0.57 10.66
N GLU A 85 -11.30 -0.18 9.57
CA GLU A 85 -11.44 -1.63 9.50
C GLU A 85 -10.09 -2.28 9.82
N ASN A 86 -9.61 -2.05 11.04
CA ASN A 86 -8.20 -2.28 11.41
C ASN A 86 -7.75 -3.75 11.28
N SER A 87 -8.62 -4.71 11.59
CA SER A 87 -8.27 -6.14 11.46
C SER A 87 -8.08 -6.52 9.98
N LYS A 88 -8.99 -6.09 9.09
CA LYS A 88 -8.85 -6.31 7.63
C LYS A 88 -7.60 -5.62 7.10
N ALA A 89 -7.35 -4.37 7.53
CA ALA A 89 -6.17 -3.62 7.15
C ALA A 89 -4.88 -4.38 7.53
N SER A 90 -4.79 -4.87 8.77
CA SER A 90 -3.65 -5.69 9.22
C SER A 90 -3.44 -6.93 8.35
N ASP A 91 -4.51 -7.67 8.05
CA ASP A 91 -4.43 -8.89 7.24
C ASP A 91 -3.96 -8.61 5.81
N TYR A 92 -4.47 -7.54 5.19
CA TYR A 92 -4.07 -7.13 3.85
C TYR A 92 -2.63 -6.62 3.80
N LEU A 93 -2.21 -5.79 4.76
CA LEU A 93 -0.81 -5.34 4.86
C LEU A 93 0.14 -6.52 5.05
N HIS A 94 -0.20 -7.46 5.93
CA HIS A 94 0.61 -8.66 6.16
C HIS A 94 0.71 -9.52 4.91
N LYS A 95 -0.42 -9.77 4.23
CA LYS A 95 -0.47 -10.55 2.98
C LYS A 95 0.39 -9.91 1.89
N GLY A 96 0.31 -8.60 1.72
CA GLY A 96 1.07 -7.89 0.71
C GLY A 96 2.58 -7.94 0.96
N LEU A 97 3.01 -7.74 2.21
CA LEU A 97 4.43 -7.91 2.59
C LEU A 97 4.91 -9.35 2.39
N ASN A 98 4.06 -10.34 2.72
CA ASN A 98 4.39 -11.76 2.56
C ASN A 98 4.63 -12.16 1.10
N LEU A 99 3.82 -11.65 0.17
CA LEU A 99 3.99 -11.92 -1.27
C LEU A 99 5.31 -11.35 -1.82
N MET A 100 5.78 -10.24 -1.28
CA MET A 100 7.03 -9.60 -1.71
C MET A 100 8.22 -10.05 -0.88
N ASN A 101 8.06 -11.00 0.05
CA ASN A 101 9.10 -11.34 1.02
C ASN A 101 10.37 -11.85 0.34
N ASP A 102 10.25 -12.58 -0.76
CA ASP A 102 11.40 -13.15 -1.46
C ASP A 102 11.94 -12.21 -2.56
N GLU A 103 11.33 -11.03 -2.72
CA GLU A 103 11.71 -10.04 -3.73
C GLU A 103 12.72 -9.01 -3.17
N ASN A 104 13.56 -8.48 -4.05
CA ASN A 104 14.49 -7.39 -3.74
C ASN A 104 13.89 -6.03 -4.08
N PHE A 105 13.18 -5.41 -3.13
CA PHE A 105 12.64 -4.06 -3.27
C PHE A 105 13.46 -3.02 -2.47
N LYS A 106 13.43 -1.77 -2.93
CA LYS A 106 14.06 -0.62 -2.25
C LYS A 106 13.20 -0.12 -1.09
N TYR A 107 13.83 0.55 -0.14
CA TYR A 107 13.13 1.15 0.98
C TYR A 107 12.08 2.17 0.51
N SER A 108 10.89 2.10 1.12
CA SER A 108 9.81 3.07 1.04
C SER A 108 9.37 3.48 2.44
N GLU A 109 8.98 4.75 2.62
CA GLU A 109 8.41 5.23 3.89
C GLU A 109 7.10 4.51 4.25
N ALA A 110 6.45 3.86 3.28
CA ALA A 110 5.30 2.99 3.51
C ALA A 110 5.59 1.88 4.54
N PHE A 111 6.79 1.31 4.52
CA PHE A 111 7.16 0.24 5.46
C PHE A 111 7.12 0.71 6.90
N LYS A 112 7.62 1.93 7.16
CA LYS A 112 7.52 2.54 8.48
C LYS A 112 6.06 2.69 8.91
N ASN A 113 5.20 3.22 8.03
CA ASN A 113 3.77 3.38 8.31
C ASN A 113 3.09 2.03 8.60
N ILE A 114 3.47 0.95 7.91
CA ILE A 114 2.91 -0.39 8.13
C ILE A 114 3.31 -0.93 9.51
N ILE A 115 4.59 -0.82 9.89
CA ILE A 115 5.03 -1.25 11.23
C ILE A 115 4.34 -0.43 12.32
N GLU A 116 4.28 0.89 12.18
CA GLU A 116 3.55 1.77 13.12
C GLU A 116 2.06 1.40 13.19
N PHE A 117 1.44 1.04 12.07
CA PHE A 117 0.06 0.58 12.03
C PHE A 117 -0.13 -0.70 12.85
N PHE A 118 0.74 -1.71 12.67
CA PHE A 118 0.66 -2.94 13.46
C PHE A 118 0.83 -2.66 14.97
N ILE A 119 1.80 -1.83 15.35
CA ILE A 119 2.03 -1.44 16.75
C ILE A 119 0.78 -0.75 17.34
N LYS A 120 0.25 0.25 16.64
CA LYS A 120 -0.92 1.02 17.07
C LYS A 120 -2.17 0.14 17.25
N ASN A 121 -2.32 -0.90 16.42
CA ASN A 121 -3.44 -1.83 16.49
C ASN A 121 -3.18 -3.04 17.39
N ASN A 122 -2.11 -3.00 18.21
CA ASN A 122 -1.72 -4.07 19.11
C ASN A 122 -1.43 -5.42 18.42
N ASP A 123 -1.13 -5.40 17.11
CA ASP A 123 -0.68 -6.54 16.31
C ASP A 123 0.84 -6.71 16.46
N LYS A 124 1.23 -6.93 17.72
CA LYS A 124 2.62 -6.83 18.15
C LYS A 124 3.53 -7.89 17.52
N GLU A 125 2.99 -9.08 17.28
CA GLU A 125 3.72 -10.19 16.67
C GLU A 125 4.11 -9.86 15.22
N ARG A 126 3.14 -9.41 14.39
CA ARG A 126 3.43 -9.02 13.01
C ARG A 126 4.31 -7.78 12.94
N ALA A 127 4.13 -6.81 13.83
CA ALA A 127 5.00 -5.65 13.92
C ALA A 127 6.47 -6.05 14.12
N LYS A 128 6.75 -6.89 15.12
CA LYS A 128 8.11 -7.33 15.44
C LYS A 128 8.70 -8.20 14.33
N PHE A 129 7.90 -9.12 13.78
CA PHE A 129 8.32 -9.97 12.66
C PHE A 129 8.76 -9.12 11.46
N TRP A 130 7.89 -8.23 10.99
CA TRP A 130 8.17 -7.44 9.79
C TRP A 130 9.25 -6.39 10.02
N LEU A 131 9.33 -5.76 11.20
CA LEU A 131 10.42 -4.85 11.53
C LEU A 131 11.78 -5.53 11.40
N ASN A 132 11.91 -6.73 11.98
CA ASN A 132 13.15 -7.51 11.91
C ASN A 132 13.48 -7.94 10.48
N ASN A 133 12.49 -8.46 9.74
CA ASN A 133 12.66 -8.86 8.34
C ASN A 133 13.15 -7.69 7.46
N LEU A 134 12.48 -6.54 7.56
CA LEU A 134 12.80 -5.36 6.77
C LEU A 134 14.17 -4.77 7.14
N LEU A 135 14.56 -4.80 8.42
CA LEU A 135 15.87 -4.33 8.85
C LEU A 135 17.04 -5.15 8.29
N GLN A 136 16.87 -6.47 8.09
CA GLN A 136 17.90 -7.32 7.46
C GLN A 136 18.25 -6.87 6.02
N ARG A 137 17.32 -6.21 5.35
CA ARG A 137 17.48 -5.68 3.98
C ARG A 137 18.42 -4.48 3.89
N GLN A 138 18.88 -3.95 5.03
CA GLN A 138 19.96 -2.96 5.07
C GLN A 138 21.28 -3.47 4.44
N SER A 139 21.40 -4.80 4.31
CA SER A 139 22.50 -5.47 3.59
C SER A 139 22.63 -5.01 2.14
N TYR A 140 21.52 -4.69 1.46
CA TYR A 140 21.52 -4.24 0.07
C TYR A 140 20.93 -2.82 -0.14
N ASP A 141 20.17 -2.30 0.82
CA ASP A 141 19.69 -0.91 0.81
C ASP A 141 19.77 -0.29 2.21
N LYS A 142 20.82 0.50 2.46
CA LYS A 142 21.09 1.14 3.76
C LYS A 142 19.94 2.01 4.28
N LYS A 143 18.99 2.43 3.44
CA LYS A 143 17.83 3.21 3.88
C LYS A 143 16.89 2.43 4.81
N PHE A 144 16.89 1.08 4.77
CA PHE A 144 16.12 0.27 5.73
C PHE A 144 16.51 0.53 7.19
N LYS A 145 17.74 1.00 7.46
CA LYS A 145 18.18 1.43 8.80
C LYS A 145 17.30 2.53 9.42
N LYS A 146 16.56 3.29 8.60
CA LYS A 146 15.57 4.27 9.11
C LYS A 146 14.51 3.63 10.02
N LEU A 147 14.26 2.34 9.91
CA LEU A 147 13.29 1.61 10.74
C LEU A 147 13.82 1.35 12.17
N ASP A 148 15.12 1.52 12.45
CA ASP A 148 15.70 1.32 13.79
C ASP A 148 15.01 2.17 14.86
N VAL A 149 14.48 3.34 14.47
CA VAL A 149 13.71 4.23 15.36
C VAL A 149 12.50 3.53 16.00
N LEU A 150 11.99 2.45 15.41
CA LEU A 150 10.85 1.69 15.90
C LEU A 150 11.26 0.53 16.85
N GLN A 151 12.56 0.22 16.99
CA GLN A 151 13.01 -0.83 17.92
C GLN A 151 12.76 -0.44 19.39
N LYS A 152 12.75 0.86 19.70
CA LYS A 152 12.50 1.39 21.05
C LYS A 152 11.12 1.04 21.61
N GLU A 153 10.18 0.64 20.76
CA GLU A 153 8.80 0.27 21.15
C GLU A 153 8.73 -1.09 21.88
N TRP A 154 9.87 -1.77 22.03
CA TRP A 154 10.00 -3.11 22.62
C TRP A 154 10.99 -3.17 23.79
N VAL A 155 11.47 -2.01 24.25
CA VAL A 155 12.44 -1.86 25.35
C VAL A 155 11.71 -1.55 26.65
#